data_AF-K1TVT4-F1
#
_entry.id   AF-K1TVT4-F1
#
_cell.length_a   1.000
_cell.length_b   1.000
_cell.length_c   1.000
_cell.angle_alpha   90.00
_cell.angle_beta   90.00
_cell.angle_gamma   90.00
#
_symmetry.space_group_name_H-M   'P 1'
#
loop_
_entity.id
_entity.type
_entity.pdbx_description
1 polymer ?
#
loop_
_entity_poly.entity_id
_entity_poly.type
_entity_poly.pdbx_seq_one_letter_code
_entity_poly.pdbx_strand_id
1 'polypeptide(L)'
;MADNAEKDKKDNSFMMKLATLIVDKRKGFYLIFIVLCIFCVLSMNRVKVNNDLTTYLPDTTETRRGLDLMDSEFTTYGSARILICNVTFDEAQKLADQVEEMDGVSMLDFDDTEDHYHDMEALLSVTFDEEA
;
A
#
# COMPACT_ATOMS: atom_id res chain seq x y z
N MET A 1 -53.07 38.19 14.98
CA MET A 1 -51.92 39.06 14.67
C MET A 1 -50.58 38.52 15.17
N ALA A 2 -50.52 37.69 16.23
CA ALA A 2 -49.27 37.07 16.71
C ALA A 2 -48.72 35.94 15.81
N ASP A 3 -49.60 35.21 15.10
CA ASP A 3 -49.24 34.06 14.25
C ASP A 3 -48.38 34.43 13.02
N ASN A 4 -48.59 35.62 12.44
CA ASN A 4 -47.80 36.08 11.29
C ASN A 4 -46.37 36.49 11.68
N ALA A 5 -46.15 37.00 12.90
CA ALA A 5 -44.83 37.49 13.32
C ALA A 5 -43.82 36.36 13.61
N GLU A 6 -44.29 35.15 13.99
CA GLU A 6 -43.43 33.98 14.18
C GLU A 6 -43.05 33.31 12.86
N LYS A 7 -43.94 33.33 11.87
CA LYS A 7 -43.67 32.82 10.52
C LYS A 7 -42.56 33.61 9.82
N ASP A 8 -42.64 34.95 9.89
CA ASP A 8 -41.64 35.85 9.29
C ASP A 8 -40.24 35.70 9.91
N LYS A 9 -40.14 35.33 11.21
CA LYS A 9 -38.86 35.05 11.87
C LYS A 9 -38.22 33.73 11.43
N LYS A 10 -39.04 32.71 11.10
CA LYS A 10 -38.56 31.40 10.64
C LYS A 10 -38.09 31.46 9.19
N ASP A 11 -38.80 32.19 8.33
CA ASP A 11 -38.48 32.35 6.91
C ASP A 11 -37.21 33.20 6.69
N ASN A 12 -36.87 34.10 7.62
CA ASN A 12 -35.64 34.87 7.58
C ASN A 12 -34.41 34.22 8.26
N SER A 13 -34.56 32.99 8.76
CA SER A 13 -33.45 32.26 9.37
C SER A 13 -32.31 32.05 8.38
N PHE A 14 -31.07 32.24 8.84
CA PHE A 14 -29.86 32.05 8.03
C PHE A 14 -29.80 30.67 7.36
N MET A 15 -30.23 29.62 8.06
CA MET A 15 -30.36 28.27 7.49
C MET A 15 -31.32 28.25 6.30
N MET A 16 -32.45 28.95 6.40
CA MET A 16 -33.45 28.94 5.34
C MET A 16 -32.96 29.72 4.12
N LYS A 17 -32.22 30.81 4.32
CA LYS A 17 -31.55 31.54 3.22
C LYS A 17 -30.49 30.69 2.53
N LEU A 18 -29.67 29.94 3.28
CA LEU A 18 -28.71 28.99 2.70
C LEU A 18 -29.41 27.87 1.94
N ALA A 19 -30.46 27.27 2.52
CA ALA A 19 -31.22 26.21 1.89
C ALA A 19 -31.85 26.68 0.56
N THR A 20 -32.48 27.86 0.54
CA THR A 20 -33.07 28.43 -0.68
C THR A 20 -32.00 28.74 -1.72
N LEU A 21 -30.83 29.30 -1.32
CA LEU A 21 -29.72 29.54 -2.25
C LEU A 21 -29.19 28.25 -2.90
N ILE A 22 -29.10 27.16 -2.13
CA ILE A 22 -28.66 25.85 -2.64
C ILE A 22 -29.69 25.31 -3.64
N VAL A 23 -30.99 25.40 -3.32
CA VAL A 23 -32.07 24.90 -4.18
C VAL A 23 -32.21 25.71 -5.47
N ASP A 24 -32.06 27.04 -5.39
CA ASP A 24 -32.14 27.96 -6.54
C ASP A 24 -30.93 27.81 -7.48
N LYS A 25 -29.73 27.58 -6.92
CA LYS A 25 -28.49 27.38 -7.68
C LYS A 25 -28.11 25.92 -7.85
N ARG A 26 -29.06 24.98 -7.70
CA ARG A 26 -28.81 23.52 -7.72
C ARG A 26 -27.97 23.03 -8.90
N LYS A 27 -28.17 23.58 -10.10
CA LYS A 27 -27.40 23.21 -11.31
C LYS A 27 -25.90 23.53 -11.18
N GLY A 28 -25.54 24.62 -10.50
CA GLY A 28 -24.16 24.99 -10.22
C GLY A 28 -23.51 24.04 -9.21
N PHE A 29 -24.24 23.66 -8.16
CA PHE A 29 -23.78 22.66 -7.19
C PHE A 29 -23.59 21.29 -7.84
N TYR A 30 -24.49 20.85 -8.71
CA TYR A 30 -24.30 19.61 -9.48
C TYR A 30 -23.05 19.65 -10.34
N LEU A 31 -22.79 20.75 -11.05
CA LEU A 31 -21.59 20.90 -11.87
C LEU A 31 -20.32 20.81 -11.02
N ILE A 32 -20.27 21.54 -9.90
CA ILE A 32 -19.14 21.48 -8.96
C ILE A 32 -18.94 20.06 -8.43
N PHE A 33 -20.00 19.38 -8.01
CA PHE A 33 -19.91 18.01 -7.52
C PHE A 33 -19.38 17.05 -8.59
N ILE A 34 -19.85 17.16 -9.83
CA ILE A 34 -19.36 16.35 -10.94
C ILE A 34 -17.86 16.60 -11.17
N VAL A 35 -17.43 17.86 -11.18
CA VAL A 35 -16.00 18.21 -11.31
C VAL A 35 -15.17 17.64 -10.16
N LEU A 36 -15.65 17.73 -8.92
CA LEU A 36 -14.98 17.15 -7.76
C LEU A 36 -14.94 15.62 -7.83
N CYS A 37 -16.02 14.96 -8.26
CA CYS A 37 -16.03 13.52 -8.45
C CYS A 37 -15.03 13.08 -9.52
N ILE A 38 -14.95 13.80 -10.65
CA ILE A 38 -13.95 13.55 -11.69
C ILE A 38 -12.54 13.73 -11.11
N PHE A 39 -12.30 14.79 -10.33
CA PHE A 39 -11.02 15.02 -9.67
C PHE A 39 -10.64 13.89 -8.71
N CYS A 40 -11.60 13.36 -7.94
CA CYS A 40 -11.38 12.21 -7.06
C CYS A 40 -10.97 10.97 -7.86
N VAL A 41 -11.70 10.64 -8.94
CA VAL A 41 -11.38 9.48 -9.80
C VAL A 41 -9.99 9.62 -10.42
N LEU A 42 -9.64 10.81 -10.93
CA LEU A 42 -8.31 11.08 -11.49
C LEU A 42 -7.19 11.01 -10.42
N SER A 43 -7.53 11.25 -9.15
CA SER A 43 -6.60 11.23 -8.03
C SER A 43 -6.47 9.85 -7.37
N MET A 44 -7.34 8.89 -7.70
CA MET A 44 -7.25 7.51 -7.16
C MET A 44 -5.91 6.86 -7.48
N ASN A 45 -5.40 7.04 -8.70
CA ASN A 45 -4.11 6.45 -9.10
C ASN A 45 -2.89 7.12 -8.44
N ARG A 46 -3.08 8.20 -7.68
CA ARG A 46 -1.99 8.88 -6.95
C ARG A 46 -1.83 8.42 -5.50
N VAL A 47 -2.72 7.58 -5.00
CA VAL A 47 -2.55 7.01 -3.65
C VAL A 47 -1.56 5.85 -3.69
N LYS A 48 -0.58 5.85 -2.79
CA LYS A 48 0.39 4.75 -2.64
C LYS A 48 -0.15 3.75 -1.63
N VAL A 49 -0.02 2.46 -1.93
CA VAL A 49 -0.23 1.39 -0.93
C VAL A 49 0.96 1.42 0.01
N ASN A 50 0.71 1.56 1.31
CA ASN A 50 1.78 1.44 2.31
C ASN A 50 1.88 -0.02 2.75
N ASN A 51 2.99 -0.68 2.39
CA ASN A 51 3.29 -2.06 2.78
C ASN A 51 4.24 -2.15 3.98
N ASP A 52 4.71 -1.01 4.49
CA ASP A 52 5.59 -0.95 5.64
C ASP A 52 4.78 -0.80 6.94
N LEU A 53 4.78 -1.87 7.72
CA LEU A 53 4.11 -1.94 9.02
C LEU A 53 4.79 -1.05 10.07
N THR A 54 6.09 -0.78 9.92
CA THR A 54 6.88 -0.02 10.92
C THR A 54 6.52 1.46 10.90
N THR A 55 6.02 1.98 9.77
CA THR A 55 5.48 3.34 9.64
C THR A 55 4.31 3.62 10.60
N TYR A 56 3.58 2.60 11.05
CA TYR A 56 2.48 2.77 12.01
C TYR A 56 2.93 2.84 13.47
N LEU A 57 4.20 2.55 13.75
CA LEU A 57 4.73 2.54 15.11
C LEU A 57 5.15 3.97 15.51
N PRO A 58 4.76 4.52 16.67
CA PRO A 58 5.18 5.87 17.04
C PRO A 58 6.71 6.01 17.19
N ASP A 59 7.27 7.15 16.76
CA ASP A 59 8.70 7.48 16.84
C ASP A 59 9.26 7.41 18.27
N THR A 60 8.39 7.55 19.26
CA THR A 60 8.75 7.53 20.69
C THR A 60 8.94 6.11 21.23
N THR A 61 8.70 5.06 20.44
CA THR A 61 8.84 3.68 20.89
C THR A 61 10.28 3.20 20.76
N GLU A 62 10.77 2.47 21.77
CA GLU A 62 12.12 1.89 21.75
C GLU A 62 12.30 0.91 20.59
N THR A 63 11.23 0.23 20.16
CA THR A 63 11.24 -0.65 18.98
C THR A 63 11.50 0.11 17.68
N ARG A 64 10.85 1.27 17.45
CA ARG A 64 11.10 2.08 16.26
C ARG A 64 12.53 2.60 16.21
N ARG A 65 13.03 3.08 17.36
CA ARG A 65 14.42 3.55 17.49
C ARG A 65 15.44 2.45 17.23
N GLY A 66 15.16 1.21 17.65
CA GLY A 66 16.00 0.06 17.37
C GLY A 66 16.02 -0.33 15.90
N LEU A 67 14.87 -0.29 15.23
CA LEU A 67 14.75 -0.55 13.79
C LEU A 67 15.46 0.55 12.97
N ASP A 68 15.25 1.82 13.31
CA ASP A 68 15.91 2.95 12.62
C ASP A 68 17.44 2.88 12.71
N LEU A 69 17.99 2.50 13.88
CA LEU A 69 19.43 2.33 14.08
C LEU A 69 19.97 1.14 13.29
N MET A 70 19.20 0.05 13.21
CA MET A 70 19.56 -1.12 12.41
C MET A 70 19.63 -0.76 10.93
N ASP A 71 18.62 -0.07 10.41
CA ASP A 71 18.56 0.35 9.00
C ASP A 71 19.66 1.38 8.66
N SER A 72 20.07 2.22 9.61
CA SER A 72 21.14 3.20 9.37
C SER A 72 22.55 2.61 9.37
N GLU A 73 22.79 1.57 10.17
CA GLU A 73 24.12 0.99 10.38
C GLU A 73 24.34 -0.28 9.54
N PHE A 74 23.27 -0.96 9.10
CA PHE A 74 23.35 -2.20 8.34
C PHE A 74 22.56 -2.10 7.03
N THR A 75 23.24 -2.36 5.92
CA THR A 75 22.56 -2.64 4.65
C THR A 75 21.81 -3.96 4.75
N THR A 76 20.47 -3.89 4.71
CA THR A 76 19.61 -5.08 4.64
C THR A 76 19.16 -5.30 3.21
N TYR A 77 19.70 -6.31 2.55
CA TYR A 77 19.23 -6.74 1.24
C TYR A 77 17.87 -7.43 1.36
N GLY A 78 16.98 -7.21 0.38
CA GLY A 78 15.75 -7.97 0.28
C GLY A 78 16.08 -9.45 0.18
N SER A 79 15.34 -10.32 0.87
CA SER A 79 15.52 -11.77 0.74
C SER A 79 14.19 -12.49 0.60
N ALA A 80 14.19 -13.58 -0.16
CA ALA A 80 13.05 -14.48 -0.31
C ALA A 80 13.50 -15.93 -0.18
N ARG A 81 12.61 -16.76 0.38
CA ARG A 81 12.77 -18.21 0.41
C ARG A 81 11.64 -18.82 -0.41
N ILE A 82 12.01 -19.53 -1.47
CA ILE A 82 11.07 -20.12 -2.43
C ILE A 82 11.09 -21.63 -2.24
N LEU A 83 9.98 -22.20 -1.76
CA LEU A 83 9.80 -23.64 -1.63
C LEU A 83 9.09 -24.18 -2.88
N ILE A 84 9.70 -25.16 -3.53
CA ILE A 84 9.22 -25.81 -4.74
C ILE A 84 9.01 -27.28 -4.42
N CYS A 85 7.75 -27.73 -4.42
CA CYS A 85 7.39 -29.11 -4.11
C CYS A 85 7.28 -29.97 -5.38
N ASN A 86 7.54 -31.27 -5.22
CA ASN A 86 7.43 -32.30 -6.26
C ASN A 86 8.32 -31.98 -7.49
N VAL A 87 9.61 -31.76 -7.22
CA VAL A 87 10.64 -31.45 -8.22
C VAL A 87 11.83 -32.38 -8.04
N THR A 88 12.44 -32.82 -9.13
CA THR A 88 13.72 -33.55 -9.06
C THR A 88 14.88 -32.57 -8.83
N PHE A 89 16.00 -33.05 -8.27
CA PHE A 89 17.17 -32.21 -8.03
C PHE A 89 17.64 -31.50 -9.31
N ASP A 90 17.71 -32.23 -10.43
CA ASP A 90 18.10 -31.68 -11.73
C ASP A 90 17.15 -30.57 -12.24
N GLU A 91 15.86 -30.67 -11.94
CA GLU A 91 14.87 -29.65 -12.29
C GLU A 91 14.98 -28.44 -11.36
N ALA A 92 15.20 -28.67 -10.06
CA ALA A 92 15.41 -27.63 -9.08
C ALA A 92 16.68 -26.83 -9.37
N GLN A 93 17.78 -27.51 -9.74
CA GLN A 93 19.02 -26.85 -10.15
C GLN A 93 18.80 -25.96 -11.38
N LYS A 94 18.07 -26.45 -12.40
CA LYS A 94 17.76 -25.62 -13.58
C LYS A 94 16.91 -24.40 -13.24
N LEU A 95 16.00 -24.52 -12.26
CA LEU A 95 15.21 -23.39 -11.78
C LEU A 95 16.06 -22.42 -10.98
N ALA A 96 16.96 -22.91 -10.14
CA ALA A 96 17.93 -22.10 -9.41
C ALA A 96 18.79 -21.28 -10.38
N ASP A 97 19.38 -21.93 -11.39
CA ASP A 97 20.18 -21.26 -12.42
C ASP A 97 19.37 -20.15 -13.15
N GLN A 98 18.10 -20.43 -13.46
CA GLN A 98 17.22 -19.44 -14.10
C GLN A 98 16.92 -18.24 -13.21
N VAL A 99 16.74 -18.47 -11.91
CA VAL A 99 16.46 -17.40 -10.93
C VAL A 99 17.71 -16.58 -10.66
N GLU A 100 18.88 -17.20 -10.58
CA GLU A 100 20.17 -16.51 -10.40
C GLU A 100 20.48 -15.56 -11.56
N GLU A 101 20.06 -15.87 -12.79
CA GLU A 101 20.21 -15.00 -13.96
C GLU A 101 19.18 -13.86 -14.06
N MET A 102 18.19 -13.79 -13.17
CA MET A 102 17.14 -12.75 -13.23
C MET A 102 17.66 -11.38 -12.78
N ASP A 103 17.19 -10.33 -13.45
CA ASP A 103 17.49 -8.93 -13.11
C ASP A 103 16.97 -8.61 -11.69
N GLY A 104 17.85 -8.09 -10.83
CA GLY A 104 17.56 -7.79 -9.42
C GLY A 104 17.92 -8.90 -8.42
N VAL A 105 18.47 -10.04 -8.87
CA VAL A 105 18.98 -11.10 -7.98
C VAL A 105 20.50 -10.96 -7.79
N SER A 106 20.92 -10.79 -6.54
CA SER A 106 22.33 -10.57 -6.15
C SER A 106 23.02 -11.89 -5.82
N MET A 107 22.30 -12.79 -5.14
CA MET A 107 22.81 -14.08 -4.72
C MET A 107 21.67 -15.08 -4.61
N LEU A 108 21.94 -16.32 -5.04
CA LEU A 108 21.07 -17.46 -4.83
C LEU A 108 21.87 -18.57 -4.13
N ASP A 109 21.30 -19.14 -3.09
CA ASP A 109 21.87 -20.27 -2.35
C ASP A 109 20.94 -21.49 -2.49
N PHE A 110 21.47 -22.54 -3.11
CA PHE A 110 20.83 -23.83 -3.36
C PHE A 110 21.90 -24.91 -3.59
N ASP A 111 21.79 -26.05 -2.90
CA ASP A 111 22.69 -27.20 -3.04
C ASP A 111 21.98 -28.53 -2.74
N ASP A 112 22.70 -29.65 -2.83
CA ASP A 112 22.20 -31.02 -2.58
C ASP A 112 22.25 -31.42 -1.09
N THR A 113 22.21 -30.45 -0.17
CA THR A 113 22.10 -30.76 1.26
C THR A 113 20.65 -31.00 1.65
N GLU A 114 20.40 -31.76 2.72
CA GLU A 114 19.03 -31.98 3.21
C GLU A 114 18.30 -30.69 3.60
N ASP A 115 19.03 -29.61 3.91
CA ASP A 115 18.43 -28.33 4.26
C ASP A 115 17.82 -27.62 3.02
N HIS A 116 18.36 -27.91 1.83
CA HIS A 116 17.96 -27.29 0.56
C HIS A 116 17.19 -28.22 -0.36
N TYR A 117 17.41 -29.53 -0.28
CA TYR A 117 16.71 -30.51 -1.09
C TYR A 117 16.47 -31.81 -0.32
N HIS A 118 15.20 -32.12 -0.07
CA HIS A 118 14.78 -33.41 0.50
C HIS A 118 13.37 -33.75 0.03
N ASP A 119 13.02 -35.05 -0.05
CA ASP A 119 11.65 -35.52 -0.37
C ASP A 119 11.00 -34.91 -1.64
N MET A 120 11.81 -34.62 -2.68
CA MET A 120 11.39 -33.90 -3.89
C MET A 120 10.89 -32.46 -3.61
N GLU A 121 11.35 -31.84 -2.54
CA GLU A 121 11.14 -30.45 -2.20
C GLU A 121 12.47 -29.71 -2.30
N ALA A 122 12.49 -28.57 -2.99
CA ALA A 122 13.64 -27.71 -3.13
C ALA A 122 13.36 -26.35 -2.49
N LEU A 123 14.30 -25.87 -1.68
CA LEU A 123 14.24 -24.58 -1.03
C LEU A 123 15.35 -23.67 -1.58
N LEU A 124 14.96 -22.66 -2.37
CA LEU A 124 15.89 -21.67 -2.91
C LEU A 124 15.90 -20.45 -2.00
N SER A 125 17.07 -20.05 -1.55
CA SER A 125 17.26 -18.82 -0.76
C SER A 125 17.84 -17.73 -1.66
N VAL A 126 17.06 -16.69 -1.92
CA VAL A 126 17.39 -15.61 -2.86
C VAL A 126 17.62 -14.31 -2.10
N THR A 127 18.69 -13.61 -2.44
CA THR A 127 19.02 -12.26 -1.97
C THR A 127 18.93 -11.31 -3.17
N PHE A 128 18.15 -10.25 -3.03
CA PHE A 128 17.93 -9.25 -4.07
C PHE A 128 18.86 -8.05 -3.92
N ASP A 129 19.04 -7.34 -5.03
CA ASP A 129 19.83 -6.12 -5.12
C ASP A 129 19.14 -4.98 -4.34
N GLU A 130 19.90 -3.97 -3.89
CA GLU A 130 19.34 -2.81 -3.17
C GLU A 130 18.30 -2.01 -3.98
N GLU A 131 18.30 -2.15 -5.32
CA GLU A 131 17.44 -1.38 -6.23
C GLU A 131 16.18 -2.12 -6.71
N ALA A 132 15.95 -3.36 -6.25
CA ALA A 132 14.83 -4.22 -6.65
C ALA A 132 13.51 -3.94 -5.89
#